data_AF-A0A429QT44-F1
#
_entry.id   AF-A0A429QT44-F1
#
_cell.length_a   1.000
_cell.length_b   1.000
_cell.length_c   1.000
_cell.angle_alpha   90.00
_cell.angle_beta   90.00
_cell.angle_gamma   90.00
#
_symmetry.space_group_name_H-M   'P 1'
#
loop_
_entity.id
_entity.type
_entity.pdbx_description
1 polymer ?
#
loop_
_entity_poly.entity_id
_entity_poly.type
_entity_poly.pdbx_seq_one_letter_code
_entity_poly.pdbx_strand_id
1 'polypeptide(L)'
;MRDRVRQRREPDDGEERGDGQGAEREGAGTGETGEHAPNLLGRASRDTRATGARVLAAVLGRTRTEVLHALAEPATTTDLARRTGISNATASAHAAALRAAGLISTTRTGRSVHHERTPLGALFVGLPSAGGPPWT
;
A
#
# COMPACT_ATOMS: atom_id res chain seq x y z
N MET A 1 -28.57 6.75 17.51
CA MET A 1 -27.18 7.16 17.23
C MET A 1 -26.36 5.90 17.01
N ARG A 2 -25.95 5.66 15.74
CA ARG A 2 -25.29 4.47 15.15
C ARG A 2 -26.19 3.25 14.94
N ASP A 3 -26.91 3.30 13.83
CA ASP A 3 -27.78 2.24 13.33
C ASP A 3 -26.97 1.06 12.78
N ARG A 4 -27.36 -0.14 13.20
CA ARG A 4 -26.90 -1.43 12.69
C ARG A 4 -27.79 -1.79 11.52
N VAL A 5 -27.33 -1.63 10.27
CA VAL A 5 -28.04 -2.22 9.14
C VAL A 5 -27.09 -2.95 8.21
N ARG A 6 -27.09 -4.27 8.43
CA ARG A 6 -27.06 -5.37 7.47
C ARG A 6 -25.85 -5.52 6.55
N GLN A 7 -25.04 -6.49 6.97
CA GLN A 7 -24.54 -7.56 6.11
C GLN A 7 -25.53 -7.89 4.99
N ARG A 8 -25.14 -7.64 3.74
CA ARG A 8 -25.65 -8.36 2.59
C ARG A 8 -24.43 -8.98 1.92
N ARG A 9 -24.33 -10.32 2.05
CA ARG A 9 -23.54 -11.17 1.16
C ARG A 9 -24.10 -11.05 -0.26
N GLU A 10 -23.22 -11.22 -1.25
CA GLU A 10 -23.40 -11.78 -2.62
C GLU A 10 -22.20 -11.33 -3.51
N PRO A 11 -21.85 -12.09 -4.57
CA PRO A 11 -20.49 -12.55 -4.88
C PRO A 11 -19.70 -11.61 -5.78
N ASP A 12 -18.36 -11.73 -5.73
CA ASP A 12 -17.45 -11.01 -6.62
C ASP A 12 -17.01 -11.98 -7.73
N ASP A 13 -17.70 -11.84 -8.86
CA ASP A 13 -17.41 -12.47 -10.14
C ASP A 13 -16.08 -11.94 -10.70
N GLY A 14 -15.24 -12.83 -11.26
CA GLY A 14 -14.15 -12.38 -12.13
C GLY A 14 -12.92 -13.27 -12.15
N GLU A 15 -13.07 -14.45 -12.76
CA GLU A 15 -11.99 -15.33 -13.17
C GLU A 15 -11.55 -14.93 -14.58
N GLU A 16 -10.35 -14.37 -14.76
CA GLU A 16 -9.72 -14.27 -16.09
C GLU A 16 -8.21 -14.56 -16.04
N ARG A 17 -7.83 -15.52 -16.87
CA ARG A 17 -6.46 -15.94 -17.23
C ARG A 17 -5.96 -15.06 -18.36
N GLY A 18 -4.65 -14.79 -18.40
CA GLY A 18 -4.01 -14.12 -19.53
C GLY A 18 -2.49 -14.15 -19.44
N ASP A 19 -1.91 -15.24 -19.95
CA ASP A 19 -0.49 -15.36 -20.29
C ASP A 19 -0.13 -14.41 -21.46
N GLY A 20 1.07 -13.84 -21.44
CA GLY A 20 1.57 -12.99 -22.52
C GLY A 20 3.03 -12.56 -22.33
N GLN A 21 3.95 -13.44 -22.72
CA GLN A 21 5.39 -13.19 -22.81
C GLN A 21 5.73 -12.24 -23.97
N GLY A 22 6.81 -11.46 -23.79
CA GLY A 22 7.47 -10.70 -24.85
C GLY A 22 8.80 -10.15 -24.36
N ALA A 23 9.88 -10.88 -24.67
CA ALA A 23 11.27 -10.40 -24.66
C ALA A 23 11.43 -9.27 -25.71
N GLU A 24 12.42 -8.36 -25.66
CA GLU A 24 13.84 -8.51 -26.00
C GLU A 24 14.53 -7.14 -25.71
N ARG A 25 15.68 -7.07 -25.01
CA ARG A 25 17.06 -6.80 -25.52
C ARG A 25 17.18 -5.55 -26.39
N GLU A 26 18.26 -4.76 -26.43
CA GLU A 26 19.57 -4.61 -25.78
C GLU A 26 20.02 -3.21 -26.25
N GLY A 27 20.81 -2.49 -25.46
CA GLY A 27 21.33 -1.19 -25.90
C GLY A 27 22.46 -0.70 -25.01
N ALA A 28 23.67 -1.14 -25.33
CA ALA A 28 24.92 -0.66 -24.76
C ALA A 28 25.19 0.80 -25.17
N GLY A 29 25.62 1.62 -24.21
CA GLY A 29 26.08 2.99 -24.43
C GLY A 29 27.17 3.34 -23.42
N THR A 30 28.37 3.53 -23.97
CA THR A 30 29.67 3.82 -23.34
C THR A 30 29.74 5.20 -22.68
N GLY A 31 30.58 5.31 -21.64
CA GLY A 31 30.92 6.56 -20.94
C GLY A 31 29.91 6.80 -19.81
N GLU A 32 30.28 7.08 -18.57
CA GLU A 32 31.31 7.99 -18.12
C GLU A 32 31.77 7.54 -16.72
N THR A 33 33.08 7.43 -16.49
CA THR A 33 33.64 7.35 -15.14
C THR A 33 33.50 8.72 -14.47
N GLY A 34 32.28 9.06 -14.10
CA GLY A 34 32.01 10.04 -13.07
C GLY A 34 32.14 9.32 -11.73
N GLU A 35 33.05 9.79 -10.90
CA GLU A 35 33.16 9.43 -9.50
C GLU A 35 31.80 9.68 -8.80
N HIS A 36 30.92 8.69 -8.84
CA HIS A 36 29.67 8.65 -8.10
C HIS A 36 30.02 8.43 -6.63
N ALA A 37 30.39 9.51 -5.94
CA ALA A 37 30.30 9.54 -4.49
C ALA A 37 28.85 9.15 -4.13
N PRO A 38 28.61 7.98 -3.52
CA PRO A 38 27.25 7.52 -3.27
C PRO A 38 26.55 8.55 -2.38
N ASN A 39 25.37 9.01 -2.79
CA ASN A 39 24.57 9.93 -1.99
C ASN A 39 24.25 9.28 -0.62
N LEU A 40 25.06 9.59 0.39
CA LEU A 40 24.95 9.05 1.74
C LEU A 40 23.61 9.44 2.39
N LEU A 41 23.09 10.64 2.09
CA LEU A 41 21.78 11.11 2.58
C LEU A 41 20.62 10.30 1.99
N GLY A 42 20.71 9.97 0.70
CA GLY A 42 19.73 9.14 0.01
C GLY A 42 19.72 7.70 0.53
N ARG A 43 20.90 7.15 0.86
CA ARG A 43 21.01 5.80 1.41
C ARG A 43 20.44 5.71 2.82
N ALA A 44 20.83 6.62 3.71
CA ALA A 44 20.31 6.65 5.08
C ALA A 44 18.78 6.78 5.11
N SER A 45 18.21 7.62 4.22
CA SER A 45 16.75 7.78 4.11
C SER A 45 16.02 6.53 3.59
N ARG A 46 16.67 5.72 2.74
CA ARG A 46 16.13 4.43 2.30
C ARG A 46 16.23 3.38 3.39
N ASP A 47 17.35 3.33 4.11
CA ASP A 47 17.56 2.41 5.23
C ASP A 47 16.57 2.66 6.37
N THR A 48 16.26 3.93 6.70
CA THR A 48 15.23 4.26 7.70
C THR A 48 13.84 3.82 7.26
N ARG A 49 13.45 4.03 5.99
CA ARG A 49 12.16 3.56 5.46
C ARG A 49 12.07 2.03 5.43
N ALA A 50 13.14 1.35 5.01
CA ALA A 50 13.21 -0.10 5.00
C ALA A 50 13.14 -0.68 6.42
N THR A 51 13.78 -0.02 7.40
CA THR A 51 13.69 -0.39 8.82
C THR A 51 12.27 -0.18 9.35
N GLY A 52 11.64 0.97 9.06
CA GLY A 52 10.25 1.23 9.40
C GLY A 52 9.30 0.16 8.84
N ALA A 53 9.43 -0.18 7.56
CA ALA A 53 8.63 -1.23 6.92
C ALA A 53 8.83 -2.61 7.58
N ARG A 54 10.04 -2.95 8.02
CA ARG A 54 10.32 -4.20 8.75
C ARG A 54 9.70 -4.22 10.14
N VAL A 55 9.79 -3.11 10.90
CA VAL A 55 9.17 -2.99 12.23
C VAL A 55 7.66 -3.09 12.14
N LEU A 56 7.04 -2.43 11.15
CA LEU A 56 5.61 -2.55 10.86
C LEU A 56 5.22 -3.98 10.52
N ALA A 57 6.00 -4.66 9.68
CA ALA A 57 5.75 -6.04 9.32
C ALA A 57 5.80 -6.98 10.55
N ALA A 58 6.64 -6.67 11.54
CA ALA A 58 6.69 -7.42 12.80
C ALA A 58 5.44 -7.20 13.68
N VAL A 59 4.83 -6.01 13.64
CA VAL A 59 3.66 -5.66 14.46
C VAL A 59 2.33 -6.02 13.78
N LEU A 60 2.17 -5.65 12.51
CA LEU A 60 0.94 -5.82 11.73
C LEU A 60 0.92 -7.14 10.94
N GLY A 61 2.09 -7.73 10.71
CA GLY A 61 2.31 -8.77 9.72
C GLY A 61 2.67 -8.17 8.35
N ARG A 62 3.42 -8.96 7.56
CA ARG A 62 3.90 -8.55 6.23
C ARG A 62 2.79 -8.12 5.30
N THR A 63 1.79 -8.96 5.08
CA THR A 63 0.71 -8.69 4.12
C THR A 63 -0.15 -7.49 4.51
N ARG A 64 -0.42 -7.28 5.81
CA ARG A 64 -1.16 -6.08 6.27
C ARG A 64 -0.35 -4.81 6.03
N THR A 65 0.97 -4.88 6.22
CA THR A 65 1.88 -3.77 5.93
C THR A 65 1.89 -3.45 4.44
N GLU A 66 1.95 -4.47 3.57
CA GLU A 66 1.87 -4.29 2.11
C GLU A 66 0.52 -3.68 1.69
N VAL A 67 -0.61 -4.14 2.24
CA VAL A 67 -1.94 -3.55 2.00
C VAL A 67 -2.00 -2.10 2.47
N LEU A 68 -1.43 -1.78 3.63
CA LEU A 68 -1.40 -0.40 4.14
C LEU A 68 -0.53 0.52 3.27
N HIS A 69 0.60 0.02 2.77
CA HIS A 69 1.43 0.75 1.81
C HIS A 69 0.72 0.97 0.48
N ALA A 70 -0.01 -0.03 -0.03
CA ALA A 70 -0.76 0.03 -1.28
C ALA A 70 -1.86 1.11 -1.29
N LEU A 71 -2.29 1.58 -0.12
CA LEU A 71 -3.23 2.68 0.07
C LEU A 71 -2.56 4.08 0.01
N ALA A 72 -1.53 4.24 -0.82
CA ALA A 72 -0.95 5.57 -1.09
C ALA A 72 -1.99 6.53 -1.64
N GLU A 73 -2.86 5.99 -2.48
CA GLU A 73 -4.07 6.62 -2.97
C GLU A 73 -5.28 5.77 -2.56
N PRO A 74 -6.48 6.39 -2.45
CA PRO A 74 -7.73 5.68 -2.26
C PRO A 74 -7.86 4.50 -3.25
N ALA A 75 -8.27 3.33 -2.75
CA ALA A 75 -8.31 2.12 -3.57
C ALA A 75 -9.49 1.22 -3.20
N THR A 76 -10.05 0.52 -4.18
CA THR A 76 -11.05 -0.53 -3.93
C THR A 76 -10.38 -1.80 -3.39
N THR A 77 -11.17 -2.74 -2.84
CA THR A 77 -10.65 -4.06 -2.45
C THR A 77 -9.99 -4.79 -3.62
N THR A 78 -10.56 -4.70 -4.83
CA THR A 78 -10.03 -5.31 -6.04
C THR A 78 -8.70 -4.68 -6.46
N ASP A 79 -8.56 -3.36 -6.32
CA ASP A 79 -7.28 -2.68 -6.57
C ASP A 79 -6.22 -3.12 -5.55
N LEU A 80 -6.60 -3.33 -4.28
CA LEU A 80 -5.67 -3.81 -3.25
C LEU A 80 -5.20 -5.24 -3.53
N ALA A 81 -6.13 -6.13 -3.89
CA ALA A 81 -5.81 -7.50 -4.30
C ALA A 81 -4.82 -7.51 -5.46
N ARG A 82 -5.09 -6.72 -6.51
CA ARG A 82 -4.20 -6.58 -7.68
C ARG A 82 -2.83 -6.03 -7.32
N ARG A 83 -2.75 -4.98 -6.48
CA ARG A 83 -1.48 -4.34 -6.09
C ARG A 83 -0.61 -5.22 -5.19
N THR A 84 -1.23 -6.11 -4.41
CA THR A 84 -0.52 -6.94 -3.42
C THR A 84 -0.38 -8.41 -3.84
N GLY A 85 -1.01 -8.82 -4.95
CA GLY A 85 -0.94 -10.20 -5.45
C GLY A 85 -1.69 -11.21 -4.58
N ILE A 86 -2.70 -10.77 -3.83
CA ILE A 86 -3.53 -11.62 -2.95
C ILE A 86 -4.97 -11.69 -3.47
N SER A 87 -5.76 -12.63 -2.96
CA SER A 87 -7.19 -12.74 -3.34
C SER A 87 -8.03 -11.57 -2.82
N ASN A 88 -9.16 -11.26 -3.48
CA ASN A 88 -10.13 -10.27 -3.01
C ASN A 88 -10.64 -10.58 -1.58
N ALA A 89 -10.85 -11.86 -1.27
CA ALA A 89 -11.26 -12.29 0.07
C ALA A 89 -10.19 -11.96 1.12
N THR A 90 -8.92 -12.27 0.83
CA THR A 90 -7.79 -11.96 1.71
C THR A 90 -7.57 -10.45 1.86
N ALA A 91 -7.67 -9.69 0.76
CA ALA A 91 -7.59 -8.24 0.78
C ALA A 91 -8.69 -7.61 1.63
N SER A 92 -9.93 -8.09 1.48
CA SER A 92 -11.07 -7.65 2.29
C SER A 92 -10.87 -7.93 3.78
N ALA A 93 -10.38 -9.12 4.14
CA ALA A 93 -10.07 -9.46 5.53
C ALA A 93 -8.97 -8.57 6.13
N HIS A 94 -7.91 -8.28 5.37
CA HIS A 94 -6.86 -7.34 5.81
C HIS A 94 -7.38 -5.91 5.94
N ALA A 95 -8.18 -5.43 4.99
CA ALA A 95 -8.82 -4.12 5.06
C ALA A 95 -9.73 -4.02 6.29
N ALA A 96 -10.53 -5.05 6.59
CA ALA A 96 -11.36 -5.09 7.79
C ALA A 96 -10.53 -5.01 9.08
N ALA A 97 -9.42 -5.76 9.17
CA ALA A 97 -8.52 -5.72 10.32
C ALA A 97 -7.85 -4.34 10.49
N LEU A 98 -7.36 -3.74 9.40
CA LEU A 98 -6.77 -2.40 9.43
C LEU A 98 -7.80 -1.33 9.80
N ARG A 99 -9.05 -1.49 9.36
CA ARG A 99 -10.16 -0.60 9.73
C ARG A 99 -10.48 -0.73 11.22
N ALA A 100 -10.51 -1.95 11.75
CA ALA A 100 -10.71 -2.19 13.18
C ALA A 100 -9.60 -1.57 14.04
N ALA A 101 -8.36 -1.53 13.52
CA ALA A 101 -7.24 -0.84 14.15
C ALA A 101 -7.23 0.68 13.94
N GLY A 102 -8.19 1.25 13.20
CA GLY A 102 -8.25 2.70 12.92
C GLY A 102 -7.20 3.21 11.94
N LEU A 103 -6.48 2.32 11.25
CA LEU A 103 -5.42 2.68 10.30
C LEU A 103 -5.97 3.06 8.92
N ILE A 104 -7.18 2.58 8.60
CA ILE A 104 -7.87 2.91 7.34
C ILE A 104 -9.33 3.29 7.61
N SER A 105 -9.88 4.15 6.76
CA SER A 105 -11.30 4.45 6.66
C SER A 105 -11.88 3.83 5.38
N THR A 106 -13.19 3.86 5.23
CA THR A 106 -13.85 3.32 4.05
C THR A 106 -15.04 4.20 3.69
N THR A 107 -15.07 4.66 2.44
CA THR A 107 -16.06 5.57 1.90
C THR A 107 -16.74 4.92 0.70
N ARG A 108 -18.06 5.08 0.58
CA ARG A 108 -18.80 4.61 -0.60
C ARG A 108 -18.99 5.76 -1.58
N THR A 109 -18.53 5.57 -2.80
CA THR A 109 -18.66 6.55 -3.89
C THR A 109 -19.45 5.90 -5.02
N GLY A 110 -20.72 6.28 -5.14
CA GLY A 110 -21.66 5.64 -6.06
C GLY A 110 -21.83 4.15 -5.74
N ARG A 111 -21.45 3.28 -6.67
CA ARG A 111 -21.53 1.82 -6.52
C ARG A 111 -20.28 1.20 -5.90
N SER A 112 -19.19 1.96 -5.80
CA SER A 112 -17.88 1.45 -5.40
C SER A 112 -17.54 1.81 -3.94
N VAL A 113 -16.76 0.95 -3.30
CA VAL A 113 -16.24 1.16 -1.95
C VAL A 113 -14.74 1.41 -2.03
N HIS A 114 -14.30 2.55 -1.50
CA HIS A 114 -12.90 2.94 -1.45
C HIS A 114 -12.39 2.88 -0.03
N HIS A 115 -11.19 2.33 0.12
CA HIS A 115 -10.43 2.35 1.35
C HIS A 115 -9.39 3.46 1.25
N GLU A 116 -9.16 4.15 2.35
CA GLU A 116 -8.23 5.27 2.43
C GLU A 116 -7.45 5.18 3.74
N ARG A 117 -6.19 5.61 3.75
CA ARG A 117 -5.43 5.70 5.01
C ARG A 117 -6.00 6.81 5.88
N THR A 118 -6.12 6.53 7.17
CA THR A 118 -6.35 7.59 8.15
C THR A 118 -5.05 8.36 8.40
N PRO A 119 -5.11 9.54 9.06
CA PRO A 119 -3.91 10.20 9.56
C PRO A 119 -3.06 9.29 10.44
N LEU A 120 -3.69 8.45 11.27
CA LEU A 120 -2.98 7.45 12.08
C LEU A 120 -2.26 6.43 11.19
N GLY A 121 -2.93 5.89 10.16
CA GLY A 121 -2.31 4.98 9.20
C GLY A 121 -1.13 5.60 8.43
N ALA A 122 -1.19 6.90 8.15
CA ALA A 122 -0.09 7.64 7.52
C ALA A 122 1.17 7.69 8.41
N LEU A 123 1.00 7.78 9.74
CA LEU A 123 2.14 7.74 10.67
C LEU A 123 2.86 6.39 10.64
N PHE A 124 2.12 5.30 10.40
CA PHE A 124 2.70 3.96 10.34
C PHE A 124 3.57 3.78 9.09
N VAL A 125 3.14 4.25 7.92
CA VAL A 125 3.94 4.14 6.67
C VAL A 125 5.09 5.16 6.59
N GLY A 126 5.26 5.98 7.63
CA GLY A 126 6.09 7.16 7.64
C GLY A 126 5.37 8.30 6.92
N LEU A 127 5.29 9.47 7.56
CA LEU A 127 4.88 10.67 6.84
C LEU A 127 5.76 10.80 5.59
N PRO A 128 5.20 11.19 4.42
CA PRO A 128 6.06 11.77 3.40
C PRO A 128 6.88 12.84 4.13
N SER A 129 8.19 12.79 4.00
CA SER A 129 9.08 13.73 4.69
C SER A 129 8.87 15.12 4.08
N ALA A 130 7.74 15.74 4.40
CA ALA A 130 7.59 17.17 4.46
C ALA A 130 8.43 17.58 5.66
N GLY A 131 9.46 18.39 5.41
CA GLY A 131 10.36 18.86 6.45
C GLY A 131 9.57 19.48 7.61
N GLY A 132 9.92 19.07 8.83
CA GLY A 132 9.43 19.67 10.07
C GLY A 132 8.04 19.20 10.51
N PRO A 133 7.83 18.93 11.81
CA PRO A 133 6.50 18.69 12.34
C PRO A 133 5.63 19.96 12.25
N PRO A 134 4.34 19.88 11.86
CA PRO A 134 3.44 21.04 11.72
C PRO A 134 2.92 21.58 13.08
N TRP A 135 3.68 21.39 14.15
CA TRP A 135 3.47 22.10 15.42
C TRP A 135 4.70 22.98 15.67
N THR A 136 4.82 24.06 14.91
CA THR A 136 5.69 25.19 15.25
C THR A 136 4.93 26.45 14.92
#